data_AF-A0A2T5ILS5-F1
#
_entry.id   AF-A0A2T5ILS5-F1
#
_cell.length_a   1.000
_cell.length_b   1.000
_cell.length_c   1.000
_cell.angle_alpha   90.00
_cell.angle_beta   90.00
_cell.angle_gamma   90.00
#
_symmetry.space_group_name_H-M   'P 1'
#
loop_
_entity.id
_entity.type
_entity.pdbx_description
1 polymer ?
#
loop_
_entity_poly.entity_id
_entity_poly.type
_entity_poly.pdbx_seq_one_letter_code
_entity_poly.pdbx_strand_id
1 'polypeptide(L)'
;MSRKLKEHLNIYVYIYFPLLVSILFYLISLHTNENLIFSNNLKIYSVEISLSILGILLTILGLFAALPENKYEGAMKKYNYYNIIFNTLFFGILAAVVHLVATLIGICVSLQVYLFLIYISETIIATVWIYKILKLVYRT
;
A
#
# COMPACT_ATOMS: atom_id res chain seq x y z
N MET A 1 -18.29 -5.12 -18.76
CA MET A 1 -17.97 -5.40 -17.33
C MET A 1 -19.11 -4.91 -16.46
N SER A 2 -19.75 -5.79 -15.69
CA SER A 2 -20.90 -5.46 -14.84
C SER A 2 -20.55 -4.40 -13.80
N ARG A 3 -21.47 -3.45 -13.55
CA ARG A 3 -21.29 -2.36 -12.57
C ARG A 3 -20.92 -2.87 -11.17
N LYS A 4 -21.56 -3.97 -10.76
CA LYS A 4 -21.29 -4.64 -9.47
C LYS A 4 -19.84 -5.15 -9.37
N LEU A 5 -19.28 -5.65 -10.46
CA LEU A 5 -17.89 -6.14 -10.50
C LEU A 5 -16.89 -5.00 -10.30
N LYS A 6 -17.13 -3.85 -10.93
CA LYS A 6 -16.28 -2.65 -10.77
C LYS A 6 -16.31 -2.13 -9.34
N GLU A 7 -17.49 -2.05 -8.74
CA GLU A 7 -17.66 -1.61 -7.35
C GLU A 7 -16.91 -2.54 -6.38
N HIS A 8 -17.03 -3.86 -6.58
CA HIS A 8 -16.33 -4.84 -5.74
C HIS A 8 -14.80 -4.72 -5.85
N LEU A 9 -14.26 -4.67 -7.08
CA LEU A 9 -12.80 -4.52 -7.27
C LEU A 9 -12.27 -3.22 -6.65
N ASN A 10 -13.06 -2.15 -6.69
CA ASN A 10 -12.67 -0.86 -6.15
C ASN A 10 -12.63 -0.85 -4.61
N ILE A 11 -13.55 -1.55 -3.95
CA ILE A 11 -13.59 -1.67 -2.49
C ILE A 11 -12.41 -2.50 -1.97
N TYR A 12 -12.05 -3.58 -2.68
CA TYR A 12 -10.96 -4.49 -2.29
C TYR A 12 -9.65 -4.23 -3.04
N VAL A 13 -9.46 -3.01 -3.52
CA VAL A 13 -8.27 -2.65 -4.32
C VAL A 13 -6.96 -2.87 -3.54
N TYR A 14 -6.98 -2.68 -2.22
CA TYR A 14 -5.87 -2.97 -1.31
C TYR A 14 -5.47 -4.46 -1.29
N ILE A 15 -6.33 -5.38 -1.71
CA ILE A 15 -5.96 -6.80 -1.85
C ILE A 15 -5.54 -7.09 -3.29
N TYR A 16 -6.39 -6.71 -4.24
CA TYR A 16 -6.22 -7.11 -5.63
C TYR A 16 -4.99 -6.47 -6.28
N PHE A 17 -4.68 -5.21 -5.98
CA PHE A 17 -3.58 -4.52 -6.61
C PHE A 17 -2.21 -5.02 -6.13
N PRO A 18 -1.92 -5.15 -4.82
CA PRO A 18 -0.66 -5.75 -4.36
C PRO A 18 -0.47 -7.20 -4.83
N LEU A 19 -1.54 -8.00 -4.89
CA LEU A 19 -1.49 -9.35 -5.46
C LEU A 19 -1.12 -9.33 -6.94
N LEU A 20 -1.75 -8.45 -7.73
CA LEU A 20 -1.45 -8.29 -9.14
C LEU A 20 0.01 -7.91 -9.36
N VAL A 21 0.52 -6.93 -8.61
CA VAL A 21 1.93 -6.52 -8.67
C VAL A 21 2.87 -7.67 -8.34
N SER A 22 2.55 -8.44 -7.28
CA SER A 22 3.36 -9.60 -6.86
C SER A 22 3.37 -10.71 -7.91
N ILE A 23 2.23 -10.99 -8.55
CA ILE A 23 2.11 -11.98 -9.62
C ILE A 23 2.90 -11.54 -10.85
N LEU A 24 2.79 -10.28 -11.26
CA LEU A 24 3.54 -9.75 -12.40
C LEU A 24 5.05 -9.84 -12.15
N PHE A 25 5.51 -9.47 -10.95
CA PHE A 25 6.90 -9.60 -10.57
C PHE A 25 7.36 -11.07 -10.61
N TYR A 26 6.57 -12.00 -10.07
CA TYR A 26 6.86 -13.43 -10.14
C TYR A 26 7.02 -13.92 -11.58
N LEU A 27 6.09 -13.56 -12.47
CA LEU A 27 6.14 -13.95 -13.89
C LEU A 27 7.36 -13.41 -14.63
N ILE A 28 7.74 -12.14 -14.35
CA ILE A 28 8.96 -11.55 -14.90
C ILE A 28 10.18 -12.32 -14.39
N SER A 29 10.22 -12.61 -13.09
CA SER A 29 11.34 -13.31 -12.45
C SER A 29 11.53 -14.76 -12.90
N LEU A 30 10.52 -15.39 -13.51
CA LEU A 30 10.66 -16.70 -14.15
C LEU A 30 11.46 -16.63 -15.45
N HIS A 31 11.42 -15.48 -16.14
CA HIS A 31 12.05 -15.28 -17.44
C HIS A 31 13.38 -14.53 -17.35
N THR A 32 13.69 -13.94 -16.19
CA THR A 32 14.89 -13.13 -15.98
C THR A 32 15.56 -13.48 -14.64
N ASN A 33 16.90 -13.39 -14.57
CA ASN A 33 17.64 -13.53 -13.30
C ASN A 33 17.51 -12.28 -12.40
N GLU A 34 16.50 -11.43 -12.61
CA GLU A 34 16.34 -10.16 -11.89
C GLU A 34 16.08 -10.33 -10.40
N ASN A 35 15.58 -11.49 -9.95
CA ASN A 35 15.41 -11.77 -8.52
C ASN A 35 16.71 -11.58 -7.73
N LEU A 36 17.85 -12.04 -8.27
CA LEU A 36 19.15 -11.92 -7.61
C LEU A 36 19.66 -10.48 -7.58
N ILE A 37 19.53 -9.75 -8.69
CA ILE A 37 20.01 -8.36 -8.80
C ILE A 37 19.17 -7.41 -7.96
N PHE A 38 17.84 -7.52 -8.07
CA PHE A 38 16.91 -6.69 -7.32
C PHE A 38 17.08 -6.93 -5.81
N SER A 39 17.21 -8.19 -5.40
CA SER A 39 17.36 -8.52 -3.98
C SER A 39 18.63 -7.99 -3.33
N ASN A 40 19.77 -7.99 -4.04
CA ASN A 40 21.02 -7.45 -3.52
C ASN A 40 20.95 -5.93 -3.31
N ASN A 41 20.36 -5.20 -4.28
CA ASN A 41 20.18 -3.76 -4.16
C ASN A 41 19.17 -3.40 -3.07
N LEU A 42 18.08 -4.19 -2.99
CA LEU A 42 17.07 -4.01 -1.96
C LEU A 42 17.71 -4.15 -0.58
N LYS A 43 18.52 -5.19 -0.35
CA LYS A 43 19.17 -5.46 0.94
C LYS A 43 19.99 -4.27 1.46
N ILE A 44 20.66 -3.53 0.58
CA ILE A 44 21.51 -2.38 0.96
C ILE A 44 20.65 -1.25 1.55
N TYR A 45 19.52 -0.93 0.92
CA TYR A 45 18.67 0.23 1.27
C TYR A 45 17.37 -0.16 2.00
N SER A 46 17.18 -1.44 2.32
CA SER A 46 15.92 -2.00 2.84
C SER A 46 15.44 -1.28 4.09
N VAL A 47 16.35 -1.06 5.04
CA VAL A 47 16.00 -0.45 6.34
C VAL A 47 15.56 0.99 6.17
N GLU A 48 16.32 1.77 5.40
CA GLU A 48 16.08 3.20 5.18
C GLU A 48 14.76 3.42 4.43
N ILE A 49 14.51 2.64 3.37
CA ILE A 49 13.26 2.73 2.61
C ILE A 49 12.07 2.31 3.48
N SER A 50 12.20 1.22 4.24
CA SER A 50 11.10 0.74 5.10
C SER A 50 10.74 1.75 6.17
N LEU A 51 11.72 2.33 6.85
CA LEU A 51 11.50 3.38 7.86
C LEU A 51 10.89 4.64 7.24
N SER A 52 11.36 5.06 6.08
CA SER A 52 10.83 6.23 5.37
C SER A 52 9.35 6.04 5.02
N ILE A 53 9.01 4.90 4.44
CA ILE A 53 7.62 4.59 4.07
C ILE A 53 6.74 4.40 5.31
N LEU A 54 7.24 3.73 6.33
CA LEU A 54 6.53 3.59 7.60
C LEU A 54 6.19 4.96 8.19
N GLY A 55 7.16 5.88 8.20
CA GLY A 55 6.96 7.26 8.66
C GLY A 55 5.88 7.99 7.84
N ILE A 56 5.90 7.85 6.51
CA ILE A 56 4.87 8.43 5.63
C ILE A 56 3.49 7.86 5.95
N LEU A 57 3.35 6.54 6.00
CA LEU A 57 2.05 5.87 6.24
C LEU A 57 1.50 6.20 7.64
N LEU A 58 2.35 6.23 8.67
CA LEU A 58 1.96 6.64 10.02
C LEU A 58 1.55 8.12 10.08
N THR A 59 2.25 9.00 9.37
CA THR A 59 1.88 10.42 9.27
C THR A 59 0.51 10.57 8.63
N ILE A 60 0.26 9.86 7.53
CA ILE A 60 -1.05 9.86 6.87
C ILE A 60 -2.12 9.34 7.84
N LEU A 61 -1.88 8.22 8.51
CA LEU A 61 -2.84 7.65 9.47
C LEU A 61 -3.14 8.64 10.61
N GLY A 62 -2.11 9.28 11.16
CA GLY A 62 -2.23 10.30 12.19
C GLY A 62 -3.04 11.51 11.73
N LEU A 63 -2.79 12.00 10.51
CA LEU A 63 -3.60 13.06 9.90
C LEU A 63 -5.07 12.65 9.77
N PHE A 64 -5.34 11.42 9.29
CA PHE A 64 -6.71 10.91 9.18
C PHE A 64 -7.41 10.77 10.52
N ALA A 65 -6.69 10.33 11.57
CA ALA A 65 -7.23 10.20 12.91
C ALA A 65 -7.48 11.56 13.59
N ALA A 66 -6.70 12.59 13.24
CA ALA A 66 -6.81 13.94 13.81
C ALA A 66 -7.85 14.82 13.10
N LEU A 67 -8.40 14.38 11.96
CA LEU A 67 -9.43 15.14 11.25
C LEU A 67 -10.72 15.17 12.09
N PRO A 68 -11.28 16.36 12.41
CA PRO A 68 -12.54 16.46 13.12
C PRO A 68 -13.70 15.92 12.28
N GLU A 69 -14.71 15.35 12.94
CA GLU A 69 -15.95 14.94 12.29
C GLU A 69 -16.54 16.13 11.50
N ASN A 70 -16.66 15.98 10.18
CA ASN A 70 -17.07 17.07 9.28
C ASN A 70 -18.13 16.57 8.29
N LYS A 71 -18.85 17.48 7.63
CA LYS A 71 -19.83 17.22 6.56
C LYS A 71 -19.33 16.27 5.45
N TYR A 72 -18.01 16.15 5.27
CA TYR A 72 -17.37 15.25 4.31
C TYR A 72 -17.21 13.81 4.82
N GLU A 73 -17.26 13.58 6.12
CA GLU A 73 -17.18 12.26 6.73
C GLU A 73 -18.41 11.41 6.35
N GLY A 74 -19.59 12.04 6.25
CA GLY A 74 -20.80 11.40 5.72
C GLY A 74 -20.66 10.99 4.24
N ALA A 75 -20.00 11.81 3.42
CA ALA A 75 -19.70 11.46 2.03
C ALA A 75 -18.65 10.32 1.94
N MET A 76 -17.61 10.37 2.76
CA MET A 76 -16.58 9.31 2.82
C MET A 76 -17.13 7.96 3.31
N LYS A 77 -17.97 7.98 4.35
CA LYS A 77 -18.66 6.78 4.88
C LYS A 77 -19.62 6.22 3.84
N LYS A 78 -20.38 7.08 3.13
CA LYS A 78 -21.31 6.66 2.06
C LYS A 78 -20.63 5.93 0.89
N TYR A 79 -19.39 6.29 0.55
CA TYR A 79 -18.64 5.68 -0.56
C TYR A 79 -17.60 4.63 -0.13
N ASN A 80 -17.58 4.21 1.14
CA ASN A 80 -16.60 3.26 1.69
C ASN A 80 -15.12 3.69 1.55
N TYR A 81 -14.85 4.97 1.26
CA TYR A 81 -13.48 5.47 1.06
C TYR A 81 -12.66 5.42 2.34
N TYR A 82 -13.31 5.62 3.49
CA TYR A 82 -12.67 5.49 4.79
C TYR A 82 -12.11 4.07 5.00
N ASN A 83 -12.93 3.05 4.74
CA ASN A 83 -12.51 1.65 4.87
C ASN A 83 -11.37 1.30 3.91
N ILE A 84 -11.42 1.80 2.67
CA ILE A 84 -10.35 1.57 1.70
C ILE A 84 -9.03 2.18 2.20
N ILE A 85 -9.04 3.45 2.60
CA ILE A 85 -7.83 4.14 3.09
C ILE A 85 -7.32 3.48 4.36
N PHE A 86 -8.20 3.20 5.33
CA PHE A 86 -7.80 2.57 6.57
C PHE A 86 -7.17 1.20 6.34
N ASN A 87 -7.80 0.34 5.53
CA ASN A 87 -7.25 -0.98 5.21
C ASN A 87 -5.92 -0.87 4.47
N THR A 88 -5.84 0.01 3.47
CA THR A 88 -4.60 0.29 2.72
C THR A 88 -3.46 0.70 3.67
N LEU A 89 -3.71 1.66 4.57
CA LEU A 89 -2.73 2.11 5.54
C LEU A 89 -2.34 0.99 6.51
N PHE A 90 -3.33 0.24 7.00
CA PHE A 90 -3.09 -0.87 7.92
C PHE A 90 -2.21 -1.97 7.29
N PHE A 91 -2.56 -2.45 6.10
CA PHE A 91 -1.79 -3.48 5.40
C PHE A 91 -0.41 -2.95 4.97
N GLY A 92 -0.31 -1.69 4.54
CA GLY A 92 0.97 -1.06 4.21
C GLY A 92 1.90 -0.95 5.42
N ILE A 93 1.40 -0.49 6.56
CA ILE A 93 2.15 -0.40 7.83
C ILE A 93 2.58 -1.80 8.28
N LEU A 94 1.66 -2.76 8.29
CA LEU A 94 1.95 -4.13 8.69
C LEU A 94 3.05 -4.73 7.81
N ALA A 95 2.93 -4.61 6.48
CA ALA A 95 3.92 -5.12 5.54
C ALA A 95 5.29 -4.43 5.70
N ALA A 96 5.33 -3.11 5.93
CA ALA A 96 6.57 -2.39 6.17
C ALA A 96 7.25 -2.81 7.49
N VAL A 97 6.48 -3.02 8.56
CA VAL A 97 7.01 -3.53 9.85
C VAL A 97 7.55 -4.94 9.69
N VAL A 98 6.79 -5.84 9.07
CA VAL A 98 7.23 -7.23 8.85
C VAL A 98 8.46 -7.26 7.95
N HIS A 99 8.52 -6.40 6.92
CA HIS A 99 9.69 -6.27 6.06
C HIS A 99 10.92 -5.85 6.85
N LEU A 100 10.81 -4.78 7.65
CA LEU A 100 11.89 -4.26 8.46
C LEU A 100 12.42 -5.31 9.44
N VAL A 101 11.52 -6.04 10.12
CA VAL A 101 11.90 -7.14 11.01
C VAL A 101 12.60 -8.27 10.25
N ALA A 102 12.07 -8.66 9.08
CA ALA A 102 12.68 -9.69 8.24
C ALA A 102 14.08 -9.29 7.76
N THR A 103 14.28 -8.03 7.37
CA THR A 103 15.57 -7.47 6.99
C THR A 103 16.56 -7.49 8.16
N LEU A 104 16.15 -7.05 9.36
CA LEU A 104 17.03 -6.99 10.53
C LEU A 104 17.49 -8.37 11.00
N ILE A 105 16.63 -9.38 10.92
CA ILE A 105 16.96 -10.76 11.30
C ILE A 105 17.67 -11.50 10.14
N GLY A 106 17.70 -10.90 8.93
CA GLY A 106 18.33 -11.49 7.76
C GLY A 106 17.58 -12.71 7.19
N ILE A 107 16.27 -12.78 7.41
CA ILE A 107 15.44 -13.94 7.02
C ILE A 107 14.89 -13.75 5.60
N CYS A 108 14.98 -14.83 4.81
CA CYS A 108 14.29 -15.05 3.53
C CYS A 108 14.23 -13.83 2.61
N VAL A 109 15.26 -13.67 1.78
CA VAL A 109 15.39 -12.56 0.82
C VAL A 109 14.18 -12.46 -0.13
N SER A 110 13.61 -13.59 -0.57
CA SER A 110 12.42 -13.61 -1.42
C SER A 110 11.20 -13.01 -0.74
N LEU A 111 10.99 -13.31 0.55
CA LEU A 111 9.89 -12.73 1.33
C LEU A 111 10.05 -11.21 1.44
N GLN A 112 11.28 -10.72 1.63
CA GLN A 112 11.56 -9.29 1.73
C GLN A 112 11.12 -8.54 0.46
N VAL A 113 11.44 -9.10 -0.72
CA VAL A 113 11.02 -8.52 -2.00
C VAL A 113 9.49 -8.42 -2.12
N TYR A 114 8.74 -9.47 -1.73
CA TYR A 114 7.27 -9.41 -1.80
C TYR A 114 6.69 -8.42 -0.80
N LEU A 115 7.19 -8.37 0.42
CA LEU A 115 6.74 -7.39 1.42
C LEU A 115 7.02 -5.96 0.96
N PHE A 116 8.17 -5.72 0.33
CA PHE A 116 8.51 -4.46 -0.33
C PHE A 116 7.48 -4.06 -1.38
N LEU A 117 7.15 -4.96 -2.30
CA LEU A 117 6.16 -4.70 -3.34
C LEU A 117 4.77 -4.42 -2.75
N ILE A 118 4.40 -5.12 -1.68
CA ILE A 118 3.12 -4.91 -0.99
C ILE A 118 3.05 -3.50 -0.41
N TYR A 119 3.98 -3.10 0.47
CA TYR A 119 3.85 -1.79 1.12
C TYR A 119 3.99 -0.62 0.13
N ILE A 120 4.78 -0.77 -0.94
CA ILE A 120 4.86 0.23 -2.02
C ILE A 120 3.50 0.35 -2.73
N SER A 121 2.89 -0.79 -3.05
CA SER A 121 1.57 -0.83 -3.69
C SER A 121 0.51 -0.15 -2.82
N GLU A 122 0.49 -0.45 -1.53
CA GLU A 122 -0.41 0.19 -0.57
C GLU A 122 -0.16 1.69 -0.46
N THR A 123 1.11 2.12 -0.46
CA THR A 123 1.45 3.55 -0.45
C THR A 123 0.87 4.26 -1.67
N ILE A 124 0.99 3.68 -2.87
CA ILE A 124 0.43 4.24 -4.11
C ILE A 124 -1.10 4.32 -4.01
N ILE A 125 -1.76 3.25 -3.55
CA ILE A 125 -3.22 3.21 -3.38
C ILE A 125 -3.66 4.32 -2.42
N ALA A 126 -2.98 4.46 -1.27
CA ALA A 126 -3.28 5.48 -0.27
C ALA A 126 -3.20 6.87 -0.89
N THR A 127 -2.09 7.19 -1.60
CA THR A 127 -1.91 8.47 -2.27
C THR A 127 -3.02 8.76 -3.29
N VAL A 128 -3.39 7.80 -4.12
CA VAL A 128 -4.46 7.97 -5.12
C VAL A 128 -5.80 8.25 -4.47
N TRP A 129 -6.14 7.52 -3.41
CA TRP A 129 -7.42 7.69 -2.72
C TRP A 129 -7.51 8.99 -1.95
N ILE A 130 -6.43 9.40 -1.30
CA ILE A 130 -6.32 10.71 -0.66
C ILE A 130 -6.51 11.82 -1.68
N TYR A 131 -5.83 11.74 -2.82
CA TYR A 131 -5.99 12.71 -3.90
C TYR A 131 -7.45 12.79 -4.41
N LYS A 132 -8.11 11.64 -4.61
CA LYS A 132 -9.53 11.60 -5.00
C LYS A 132 -10.43 12.29 -3.98
N ILE A 133 -10.16 12.09 -2.70
CA ILE A 133 -10.88 12.72 -1.60
C ILE A 133 -10.66 14.24 -1.60
N LEU A 134 -9.40 14.69 -1.65
CA LEU A 134 -9.09 16.12 -1.66
C LEU A 134 -9.77 16.80 -2.85
N LYS A 135 -9.74 16.17 -4.03
CA LYS A 135 -10.43 16.67 -5.22
C LYS A 135 -11.94 16.79 -5.02
N LEU A 136 -12.58 15.89 -4.27
CA LEU A 136 -14.01 15.97 -3.95
C LEU A 136 -14.31 17.11 -2.96
N VAL A 137 -13.42 17.32 -1.99
CA VAL A 137 -13.56 18.36 -0.97
C VAL A 137 -13.36 19.77 -1.54
N TYR A 138 -12.36 19.96 -2.43
CA TYR A 138 -12.03 21.28 -2.99
C TYR A 138 -12.76 21.63 -4.30
N ARG A 139 -13.52 20.70 -4.91
CA ARG A 139 -14.41 21.00 -6.05
C ARG A 139 -15.80 21.48 -5.63
N THR A 140 -16.11 21.50 -4.33
CA THR A 140 -17.28 22.17 -3.75
C THR A 140 -16.87 23.51 -3.18
#